data_AF-A0A537VCS9-F1
#
_entry.id   AF-A0A537VCS9-F1
#
_cell.length_a   1.000
_cell.length_b   1.000
_cell.length_c   1.000
_cell.angle_alpha   90.00
_cell.angle_beta   90.00
_cell.angle_gamma   90.00
#
_symmetry.space_group_name_H-M   'P 1'
#
loop_
_entity.id
_entity.type
_entity.pdbx_description
1 polymer ?
#
loop_
_entity_poly.entity_id
_entity_poly.type
_entity_poly.pdbx_seq_one_letter_code
_entity_poly.pdbx_strand_id
1 'polypeptide(L)'
;MRWRCLQLICLIGVAAILAGARPAFTQVGPSPTMGPSMPSDIDPQSGFRLPLPKREDLDEAGKAHYDRATAPGASIAGLQGPTGIGLYSPKASAHARALNRYLRFEAGFAPRIREIAILTTAREMDSQFEWSAHEPEALKEGVEPRVIDVIKHRLPTAGLDETDATVI
;
A
#
# COMPACT_ATOMS: atom_id res chain seq x y z
N MET A 1 -0.68 61.60 21.63
CA MET A 1 -1.71 61.85 20.60
C MET A 1 -2.49 60.57 20.36
N ARG A 2 -3.79 60.62 20.64
CA ARG A 2 -4.76 59.53 20.50
C ARG A 2 -5.34 59.56 19.09
N TRP A 3 -5.37 58.44 18.38
CA TRP A 3 -6.31 58.22 17.29
C TRP A 3 -7.00 56.87 17.48
N ARG A 4 -8.30 56.95 17.78
CA ARG A 4 -9.26 55.85 17.72
C ARG A 4 -9.56 55.61 16.23
N CYS A 5 -9.72 54.36 15.81
CA CYS A 5 -10.69 54.09 14.75
C CYS A 5 -11.30 52.68 14.91
N LEU A 6 -12.61 52.73 15.15
CA LEU A 6 -13.68 51.80 14.81
C LEU A 6 -13.50 50.29 15.04
N GLN A 7 -14.34 49.83 15.97
CA GLN A 7 -15.00 48.54 15.96
C GLN A 7 -15.58 48.23 14.57
N LEU A 8 -15.18 47.10 13.99
CA LEU A 8 -16.09 46.29 13.19
C LEU A 8 -16.07 44.87 13.75
N ILE A 9 -17.14 44.57 14.48
CA ILE A 9 -17.54 43.20 14.83
C ILE A 9 -17.99 42.56 13.52
N CYS A 10 -17.23 41.58 13.03
CA CYS A 10 -17.71 40.67 12.00
C CYS A 10 -17.76 39.27 12.62
N LEU A 11 -18.95 38.93 13.11
CA LEU A 11 -19.36 37.57 13.43
C LEU A 11 -19.38 36.77 12.11
N ILE A 12 -18.39 35.90 11.91
CA ILE A 12 -18.49 34.86 10.88
C ILE A 12 -18.45 33.52 11.62
N GLY A 13 -19.59 32.84 11.57
CA GLY A 13 -19.91 31.64 12.31
C GLY A 13 -18.94 30.49 12.04
N VAL A 14 -18.63 29.75 13.09
CA VAL A 14 -18.05 28.42 13.03
C VAL A 14 -19.10 27.49 12.41
N ALA A 15 -19.00 27.26 11.11
CA ALA A 15 -19.67 26.13 10.47
C ALA A 15 -18.89 24.87 10.86
N ALA A 16 -19.30 24.23 11.95
CA ALA A 16 -18.87 22.88 12.28
C ALA A 16 -19.39 21.93 11.18
N ILE A 17 -18.53 21.59 10.21
CA ILE A 17 -18.79 20.50 9.30
C ILE A 17 -18.65 19.22 10.12
N LEU A 18 -19.79 18.71 10.59
CA LEU A 18 -19.93 17.34 11.04
C LEU A 18 -19.65 16.45 9.83
N ALA A 19 -18.40 16.02 9.66
CA ALA A 19 -18.06 14.89 8.83
C ALA A 19 -18.68 13.65 9.48
N GLY A 20 -19.94 13.37 9.13
CA GLY A 20 -20.60 12.13 9.49
C GLY A 20 -19.75 10.98 8.98
N ALA A 21 -19.28 10.13 9.89
CA ALA A 21 -18.70 8.84 9.56
C ALA A 21 -19.72 8.09 8.69
N ARG A 22 -19.39 7.92 7.40
CA ARG A 22 -20.22 7.11 6.51
C ARG A 22 -20.11 5.67 7.00
N PRO A 23 -21.22 4.96 7.23
CA PRO A 23 -21.15 3.55 7.58
C PRO A 23 -20.44 2.83 6.43
N ALA A 24 -19.41 2.05 6.77
CA ALA A 24 -18.83 1.10 5.85
C ALA A 24 -19.97 0.17 5.40
N PHE A 25 -20.38 0.28 4.13
CA PHE A 25 -21.27 -0.68 3.54
C PHE A 25 -20.53 -2.02 3.54
N THR A 26 -20.91 -2.91 4.45
CA THR A 26 -20.62 -4.34 4.32
C THR A 26 -21.40 -4.83 3.12
N GLN A 27 -20.77 -4.85 1.94
CA GLN A 27 -21.29 -5.64 0.83
C GLN A 27 -21.15 -7.11 1.21
N VAL A 28 -22.24 -7.70 1.68
CA VAL A 28 -22.41 -9.16 1.68
C VAL A 28 -22.78 -9.54 0.25
N GLY A 29 -21.77 -9.54 -0.62
CA GLY A 29 -21.85 -10.19 -1.93
C GLY A 29 -21.85 -11.71 -1.75
N PRO A 30 -22.31 -12.48 -2.74
CA PRO A 30 -22.18 -13.94 -2.71
C PRO A 30 -20.72 -14.31 -2.52
N SER A 31 -20.47 -15.35 -1.71
CA SER A 31 -19.14 -15.92 -1.52
C SER A 31 -18.51 -16.16 -2.89
N PRO A 32 -17.30 -15.61 -3.17
CA PRO A 32 -16.66 -15.81 -4.46
C PRO A 32 -16.52 -17.31 -4.72
N THR A 33 -16.99 -17.75 -5.88
CA THR A 33 -16.78 -19.09 -6.40
C THR A 33 -15.29 -19.42 -6.26
N MET A 34 -14.99 -20.54 -5.61
CA MET A 34 -13.62 -21.01 -5.38
C MET A 34 -12.85 -20.95 -6.70
N GLY A 35 -11.88 -20.04 -6.77
CA GLY A 35 -10.87 -20.05 -7.82
C GLY A 35 -10.10 -21.37 -7.81
N PRO A 36 -9.18 -21.58 -8.78
CA PRO A 36 -8.35 -22.79 -8.79
C PRO A 36 -7.72 -22.96 -7.40
N SER A 37 -7.84 -24.16 -6.83
CA SER A 37 -7.17 -24.49 -5.57
C SER A 37 -5.72 -24.05 -5.67
N MET A 38 -5.25 -23.26 -4.69
CA MET A 38 -3.84 -22.86 -4.61
C MET A 38 -2.94 -24.08 -4.88
N PRO A 39 -1.81 -23.93 -5.57
CA PRO A 39 -0.88 -25.02 -5.79
C PRO A 39 -0.61 -25.77 -4.48
N SER A 40 -0.51 -27.10 -4.54
CA SER A 40 -0.43 -27.95 -3.34
C SER A 40 0.79 -27.67 -2.46
N ASP A 41 1.80 -26.99 -2.99
CA ASP A 41 3.01 -26.57 -2.29
C ASP A 41 2.87 -25.20 -1.60
N ILE A 42 1.71 -24.55 -1.67
CA ILE A 42 1.43 -23.29 -0.99
C ILE A 42 0.67 -23.54 0.30
N ASP A 43 1.18 -22.98 1.40
CA ASP A 43 0.47 -22.99 2.67
C ASP A 43 -0.79 -22.10 2.58
N PRO A 44 -1.98 -22.63 2.92
CA PRO A 44 -3.24 -21.91 2.72
C PRO A 44 -3.42 -20.73 3.67
N GLN A 45 -2.69 -20.69 4.79
CA GLN A 45 -2.77 -19.59 5.75
C GLN A 45 -1.83 -18.45 5.35
N SER A 46 -0.60 -18.79 4.95
CA SER A 46 0.44 -17.82 4.60
C SER A 46 0.34 -17.30 3.16
N GLY A 47 -0.19 -18.10 2.23
CA GLY A 47 -0.19 -17.77 0.80
C GLY A 47 1.18 -17.93 0.12
N PHE A 48 2.18 -18.47 0.83
CA PHE A 48 3.50 -18.83 0.30
C PHE A 48 3.93 -20.24 0.74
N ARG A 49 5.08 -20.74 0.28
CA ARG A 49 5.51 -22.14 0.49
C ARG A 49 5.85 -22.54 1.93
N LEU A 50 6.10 -21.55 2.78
CA LEU A 50 6.41 -21.78 4.18
C LEU A 50 5.13 -21.64 5.02
N PRO A 51 4.95 -22.47 6.07
CA PRO A 51 3.87 -22.30 7.03
C PRO A 51 3.86 -20.88 7.62
N LEU A 52 2.72 -20.37 8.06
CA LEU A 52 2.72 -19.10 8.79
C LEU A 52 3.16 -19.32 10.25
N PRO A 53 4.26 -18.70 10.74
CA PRO A 53 4.63 -18.80 12.14
C PRO A 53 3.53 -18.24 13.04
N LYS A 54 3.19 -18.98 14.10
CA LYS A 54 2.19 -18.52 15.08
C LYS A 54 2.81 -17.49 16.00
N ARG A 55 2.02 -16.49 16.38
CA ARG A 55 2.49 -15.37 17.21
C ARG A 55 3.03 -15.85 18.56
N GLU A 56 2.38 -16.82 19.18
CA GLU A 56 2.73 -17.38 20.49
C GLU A 56 4.09 -18.10 20.50
N ASP A 57 4.54 -18.61 19.35
CA ASP A 57 5.78 -19.37 19.21
C ASP A 57 6.99 -18.47 18.89
N LEU A 58 6.77 -17.16 18.72
CA LEU A 58 7.82 -16.19 18.39
C LEU A 58 8.51 -15.64 19.64
N ASP A 59 9.76 -15.20 19.47
CA ASP A 59 10.41 -14.34 20.46
C ASP A 59 9.78 -12.93 20.48
N GLU A 60 10.24 -12.07 21.38
CA GLU A 60 9.69 -10.72 21.52
C GLU A 60 9.85 -9.87 20.24
N ALA A 61 10.94 -10.06 19.49
CA ALA A 61 11.15 -9.35 18.23
C ALA A 61 10.16 -9.83 17.15
N GLY A 62 9.92 -11.14 17.07
CA GLY A 62 8.95 -11.76 16.17
C GLY A 62 7.52 -11.37 16.52
N LYS A 63 7.13 -11.39 17.80
CA LYS A 63 5.81 -10.90 18.25
C LYS A 63 5.58 -9.44 17.86
N ALA A 64 6.57 -8.58 18.11
CA ALA A 64 6.49 -7.17 17.74
C ALA A 64 6.41 -6.95 16.21
N HIS A 65 7.01 -7.84 15.42
CA HIS A 65 6.87 -7.83 13.95
C HIS A 65 5.49 -8.31 13.52
N TYR A 66 5.00 -9.40 14.09
CA TYR A 66 3.67 -9.96 13.86
C TYR A 66 2.57 -8.92 14.13
N ASP A 67 2.57 -8.32 15.32
CA ASP A 67 1.54 -7.35 15.75
C ASP A 67 1.45 -6.16 14.80
N ARG A 68 2.62 -5.63 14.43
CA ARG A 68 2.73 -4.53 13.48
C ARG A 68 2.25 -4.93 12.09
N ALA A 69 2.55 -6.15 11.64
CA ALA A 69 2.11 -6.65 10.34
C ALA A 69 0.58 -6.80 10.24
N THR A 70 -0.07 -7.09 11.37
CA THR A 70 -1.52 -7.24 11.47
C THR A 70 -2.26 -5.95 11.82
N ALA A 71 -1.54 -4.87 12.10
CA ALA A 71 -2.15 -3.58 12.38
C ALA A 71 -2.86 -3.04 11.12
N PRO A 72 -4.09 -2.47 11.24
CA PRO A 72 -4.83 -1.93 10.10
C PRO A 72 -3.99 -0.92 9.29
N GLY A 73 -3.93 -1.11 7.97
CA GLY A 73 -3.21 -0.22 7.05
C GLY A 73 -1.68 -0.33 7.09
N ALA A 74 -1.11 -1.24 7.88
CA ALA A 74 0.35 -1.39 7.96
C ALA A 74 0.96 -2.11 6.75
N SER A 75 0.17 -2.91 6.04
CA SER A 75 0.56 -3.71 4.87
C SER A 75 -0.65 -3.94 3.98
N ILE A 76 -0.45 -3.96 2.66
CA ILE A 76 -1.51 -4.26 1.68
C ILE A 76 -2.02 -5.70 1.86
N ALA A 77 -1.10 -6.65 2.09
CA ALA A 77 -1.41 -8.08 2.21
C ALA A 77 -1.31 -8.63 3.64
N GLY A 78 -1.09 -7.77 4.65
CA GLY A 78 -0.87 -8.20 6.03
C GLY A 78 0.29 -9.20 6.13
N LEU A 79 0.00 -10.39 6.67
CA LEU A 79 0.92 -11.52 6.80
C LEU A 79 1.01 -12.41 5.56
N GLN A 80 0.17 -12.21 4.54
CA GLN A 80 0.15 -13.06 3.34
C GLN A 80 1.11 -12.57 2.25
N GLY A 81 2.23 -11.96 2.66
CA GLY A 81 3.20 -11.34 1.75
C GLY A 81 4.59 -11.23 2.40
N PRO A 82 5.45 -10.33 1.91
CA PRO A 82 6.82 -10.17 2.40
C PRO A 82 6.93 -9.99 3.91
N THR A 83 5.93 -9.34 4.53
CA THR A 83 5.90 -9.17 5.98
C THR A 83 5.74 -10.49 6.73
N GLY A 84 4.94 -11.44 6.24
CA GLY A 84 4.82 -12.76 6.84
C GLY A 84 6.06 -13.62 6.66
N ILE A 85 6.68 -13.57 5.47
CA ILE A 85 7.98 -14.22 5.21
C ILE A 85 9.04 -13.71 6.21
N GLY A 86 8.97 -12.43 6.55
CA GLY A 86 9.87 -11.81 7.52
C GLY A 86 9.82 -12.38 8.95
N LEU A 87 8.76 -13.11 9.33
CA LEU A 87 8.68 -13.77 10.63
C LEU A 87 9.76 -14.85 10.82
N TYR A 88 10.29 -15.40 9.72
CA TYR A 88 11.41 -16.35 9.74
C TYR A 88 12.77 -15.70 9.99
N SER A 89 12.88 -14.37 9.89
CA SER A 89 14.10 -13.63 10.24
C SER A 89 13.77 -12.22 10.76
N PRO A 90 13.22 -12.10 11.99
CA PRO A 90 12.72 -10.81 12.50
C PRO A 90 13.77 -9.69 12.52
N LYS A 91 15.03 -10.04 12.79
CA LYS A 91 16.16 -9.08 12.79
C LYS A 91 16.43 -8.53 11.38
N ALA A 92 16.50 -9.40 10.37
CA ALA A 92 16.70 -8.94 8.99
C ALA A 92 15.50 -8.12 8.51
N SER A 93 14.28 -8.54 8.86
CA SER A 93 13.05 -7.81 8.53
C SER A 93 13.00 -6.42 9.16
N ALA A 94 13.53 -6.23 10.37
CA ALA A 94 13.60 -4.90 10.97
C ALA A 94 14.42 -3.92 10.09
N HIS A 95 15.57 -4.35 9.58
CA HIS A 95 16.42 -3.54 8.71
C HIS A 95 15.78 -3.31 7.33
N ALA A 96 15.30 -4.38 6.68
CA ALA A 96 14.65 -4.29 5.38
C ALA A 96 13.42 -3.34 5.42
N ARG A 97 12.66 -3.40 6.50
CA ARG A 97 11.48 -2.56 6.68
C ARG A 97 11.83 -1.09 6.95
N ALA A 98 12.93 -0.81 7.64
CA ALA A 98 13.42 0.56 7.80
C ALA A 98 13.79 1.18 6.44
N LEU A 99 14.52 0.43 5.62
CA LEU A 99 14.84 0.84 4.24
C LEU A 99 13.58 1.04 3.40
N ASN A 100 12.64 0.09 3.46
CA ASN A 100 11.37 0.19 2.73
C ASN A 100 10.56 1.43 3.14
N ARG A 101 10.50 1.74 4.45
CA ARG A 101 9.83 2.96 4.94
C ARG A 101 10.47 4.20 4.34
N TYR A 102 11.80 4.30 4.38
CA TYR A 102 12.51 5.46 3.85
C TYR A 102 12.21 5.65 2.36
N LEU A 103 12.39 4.59 1.56
CA LEU A 103 12.18 4.65 0.11
C LEU A 103 10.74 4.98 -0.27
N ARG A 104 9.77 4.49 0.50
CA ARG A 104 8.37 4.79 0.25
C ARG A 104 8.02 6.20 0.74
N PHE A 105 8.28 6.57 1.98
CA PHE A 105 7.62 7.74 2.57
C PHE A 105 8.55 8.94 2.82
N GLU A 106 9.86 8.77 2.78
CA GLU A 106 10.82 9.78 3.25
C GLU A 106 11.81 10.23 2.16
N ALA A 107 11.93 9.46 1.07
CA ALA A 107 12.83 9.76 -0.05
C ALA A 107 12.36 10.93 -0.96
N GLY A 108 11.20 11.54 -0.69
CA GLY A 108 10.71 12.71 -1.41
C GLY A 108 9.95 12.44 -2.71
N PHE A 109 9.71 11.17 -3.06
CA PHE A 109 8.92 10.82 -4.25
C PHE A 109 7.41 10.93 -3.98
N ALA A 110 6.70 11.58 -4.92
CA ALA A 110 5.25 11.62 -4.92
C ALA A 110 4.66 10.18 -4.95
N PRO A 111 3.58 9.90 -4.21
CA PRO A 111 2.97 8.57 -4.17
C PRO A 111 2.67 7.97 -5.55
N ARG A 112 2.09 8.76 -6.46
CA ARG A 112 1.82 8.38 -7.85
C ARG A 112 3.07 7.86 -8.59
N ILE A 113 4.18 8.61 -8.52
CA ILE A 113 5.44 8.25 -9.18
C ILE A 113 6.06 6.98 -8.58
N ARG A 114 5.94 6.83 -7.26
CA ARG A 114 6.39 5.63 -6.56
C ARG A 114 5.64 4.38 -7.03
N GLU A 115 4.33 4.47 -7.22
CA GLU A 115 3.54 3.34 -7.73
C GLU A 115 3.91 2.98 -9.16
N ILE A 116 4.22 3.96 -10.02
CA ILE A 116 4.75 3.71 -11.38
C ILE A 116 6.08 2.95 -11.30
N ALA A 117 7.00 3.37 -10.44
CA ALA A 117 8.28 2.68 -10.26
C ALA A 117 8.10 1.24 -9.71
N ILE A 118 7.16 1.04 -8.79
CA ILE A 118 6.83 -0.28 -8.24
C ILE A 118 6.24 -1.18 -9.33
N LEU A 119 5.25 -0.71 -10.09
CA LEU A 119 4.63 -1.50 -11.16
C LEU A 119 5.62 -1.83 -12.28
N THR A 120 6.49 -0.88 -12.64
CA THR A 120 7.57 -1.11 -13.61
C THR A 120 8.49 -2.23 -13.13
N THR A 121 8.97 -2.13 -11.89
CA THR A 121 9.80 -3.18 -11.28
C THR A 121 9.06 -4.52 -11.20
N ALA A 122 7.79 -4.52 -10.80
CA ALA A 122 6.97 -5.72 -10.71
C ALA A 122 6.82 -6.40 -12.08
N ARG A 123 6.64 -5.63 -13.16
CA ARG A 123 6.58 -6.16 -14.51
C ARG A 123 7.93 -6.70 -14.98
N GLU A 124 9.02 -5.98 -14.74
CA GLU A 124 10.36 -6.41 -15.16
C GLU A 124 10.82 -7.69 -14.45
N MET A 125 10.36 -7.89 -13.23
CA MET A 125 10.66 -9.09 -12.43
C MET A 125 9.61 -10.20 -12.59
N ASP A 126 8.59 -10.02 -13.44
CA ASP A 126 7.42 -10.91 -13.56
C ASP A 126 6.76 -11.25 -12.18
N SER A 127 6.77 -10.28 -11.26
CA SER A 127 6.23 -10.44 -9.91
C SER A 127 4.71 -10.26 -9.89
N GLN A 128 3.98 -11.37 -9.97
CA GLN A 128 2.52 -11.38 -9.91
C GLN A 128 1.99 -10.83 -8.58
N PHE A 129 2.66 -11.17 -7.46
CA PHE A 129 2.25 -10.69 -6.13
C PHE A 129 2.33 -9.16 -6.05
N GLU A 130 3.47 -8.58 -6.41
CA GLU A 130 3.65 -7.12 -6.36
C GLU A 130 2.68 -6.44 -7.33
N TRP A 131 2.50 -6.98 -8.55
CA TRP A 131 1.53 -6.44 -9.50
C TRP A 131 0.11 -6.41 -8.92
N SER A 132 -0.38 -7.55 -8.43
CA SER A 132 -1.74 -7.64 -7.88
C SER A 132 -1.95 -6.78 -6.64
N ALA A 133 -0.91 -6.59 -5.82
CA ALA A 133 -0.97 -5.73 -4.64
C ALA A 133 -0.97 -4.24 -5.02
N HIS A 134 -0.19 -3.85 -6.04
CA HIS A 134 0.11 -2.45 -6.33
C HIS A 134 -0.72 -1.85 -7.48
N GLU A 135 -1.29 -2.63 -8.40
CA GLU A 135 -2.16 -2.09 -9.45
C GLU A 135 -3.38 -1.33 -8.85
N PRO A 136 -4.07 -1.83 -7.82
CA PRO A 136 -5.14 -1.07 -7.16
C PRO A 136 -4.64 0.18 -6.42
N GLU A 137 -3.45 0.14 -5.81
CA GLU A 137 -2.87 1.30 -5.12
C GLU A 137 -2.44 2.38 -6.10
N ALA A 138 -1.84 2.01 -7.23
CA ALA A 138 -1.50 2.92 -8.33
C ALA A 138 -2.73 3.69 -8.82
N LEU A 139 -3.86 3.01 -9.01
CA LEU A 139 -5.12 3.64 -9.39
C LEU A 139 -5.63 4.62 -8.32
N LYS A 140 -5.53 4.25 -7.03
CA LYS A 140 -5.93 5.15 -5.92
C LYS A 140 -5.05 6.41 -5.85
N GLU A 141 -3.77 6.28 -6.14
CA GLU A 141 -2.81 7.40 -6.17
C GLU A 141 -2.86 8.20 -7.49
N GLY A 142 -3.77 7.86 -8.42
CA GLY A 142 -4.03 8.62 -9.63
C GLY A 142 -3.09 8.30 -10.80
N VAL A 143 -2.49 7.12 -10.84
CA VAL A 143 -1.84 6.61 -12.06
C VAL A 143 -2.92 6.33 -13.10
N GLU A 144 -2.76 6.89 -14.29
CA GLU A 144 -3.74 6.71 -15.36
C GLU A 144 -3.75 5.25 -15.85
N PRO A 145 -4.92 4.66 -16.17
CA PRO A 145 -4.99 3.29 -16.70
C PRO A 145 -4.09 3.08 -17.92
N ARG A 146 -3.95 4.09 -18.79
CA ARG A 146 -3.05 4.03 -19.96
C ARG A 146 -1.58 3.82 -19.56
N VAL A 147 -1.11 4.45 -18.49
CA VAL A 147 0.27 4.29 -17.99
C VAL A 147 0.46 2.86 -17.46
N ILE A 148 -0.52 2.35 -16.72
CA ILE A 148 -0.53 0.96 -16.23
C ILE A 148 -0.49 -0.02 -17.40
N ASP A 149 -1.30 0.19 -18.44
CA ASP A 149 -1.32 -0.66 -19.64
C ASP A 149 0.01 -0.64 -20.39
N VAL A 150 0.66 0.52 -20.48
CA VAL A 150 2.00 0.65 -21.09
C VAL A 150 3.00 -0.24 -20.35
N ILE A 151 3.02 -0.19 -19.02
CA ILE A 151 3.89 -1.04 -18.21
C ILE A 151 3.48 -2.52 -18.38
N LYS A 152 2.20 -2.84 -18.18
CA LYS A 152 1.65 -4.20 -18.17
C LYS A 152 1.97 -4.97 -19.45
N HIS A 153 1.82 -4.30 -20.58
CA HIS A 153 1.95 -4.88 -21.91
C HIS A 153 3.28 -4.53 -22.59
N ARG A 154 4.20 -3.86 -21.90
CA ARG A 154 5.51 -3.42 -22.43
C ARG A 154 5.35 -2.62 -23.73
N LEU A 155 4.40 -1.69 -23.75
CA LEU A 155 4.14 -0.82 -24.90
C LEU A 155 5.16 0.33 -24.94
N PRO A 156 5.31 1.03 -26.08
CA PRO A 156 6.12 2.24 -26.13
C PRO A 156 5.61 3.33 -25.19
N THR A 157 6.53 4.07 -24.54
CA THR A 157 6.23 5.20 -23.66
C THR A 157 5.92 6.51 -24.43
N ALA A 158 5.95 6.48 -25.75
CA ALA A 158 5.66 7.64 -26.59
C ALA A 158 4.27 8.21 -26.32
N GLY A 159 4.21 9.51 -26.01
CA GLY A 159 2.97 10.22 -25.73
C GLY A 159 2.45 10.05 -24.29
N LEU A 160 3.25 9.50 -23.38
CA LEU A 160 3.06 9.67 -21.93
C LEU A 160 3.65 11.01 -21.46
N ASP A 161 3.33 11.40 -20.23
CA ASP A 161 4.06 12.45 -19.53
C ASP A 161 5.56 12.12 -19.46
N GLU A 162 6.42 13.14 -19.59
CA GLU A 162 7.88 12.95 -19.61
C GLU A 162 8.39 12.29 -18.32
N THR A 163 7.80 12.62 -17.17
CA THR A 163 8.19 12.05 -15.88
C THR A 163 7.86 10.56 -15.84
N ASP A 164 6.64 10.20 -16.25
CA ASP A 164 6.18 8.81 -16.28
C ASP A 164 7.03 7.97 -17.24
N ALA A 165 7.28 8.50 -18.44
CA ALA A 165 8.12 7.84 -19.45
C ALA A 165 9.58 7.67 -19.03
N THR A 166 10.10 8.54 -18.15
CA THR A 166 11.48 8.44 -17.63
C THR A 166 11.62 7.38 -16.55
N VAL A 167 10.55 7.13 -15.78
CA VAL A 167 10.55 6.14 -14.70
C VAL A 167 10.37 4.72 -15.23
N ILE A 168 9.64 4.57 -16.34
CA ILE A 168 9.41 3.29 -17.05
C ILE A 168 10.65 2.91 -17.86
#